data_AF-A0A519T8B8-F1
#
_entry.id   AF-A0A519T8B8-F1
#
_cell.length_a   1.000
_cell.length_b   1.000
_cell.length_c   1.000
_cell.angle_alpha   90.00
_cell.angle_beta   90.00
_cell.angle_gamma   90.00
#
_symmetry.space_group_name_H-M   'P 1'
#
loop_
_entity.id
_entity.type
_entity.pdbx_description
1 polymer ?
#
loop_
_entity_poly.entity_id
_entity_poly.type
_entity_poly.pdbx_seq_one_letter_code
_entity_poly.pdbx_strand_id
1 'polypeptide(L)'
;MSEVLQHADFNSTALSTESQQSTRLGVAIVGLGGAVATTAVAGVALLRAGEMETTGLPLANLPEALTDQLVRYENLVFGGWDLSPDDLAAAARHHCVLERHQLAAVEAELSAIQPW
;
A
#
# COMPACT_ATOMS: atom_id res chain seq x y z
N MET A 1 14.19 -20.32 -42.59
CA MET A 1 13.29 -19.16 -42.64
C MET A 1 12.60 -19.13 -41.29
N SER A 2 12.91 -18.12 -40.48
CA SER A 2 12.54 -18.01 -39.07
C SER A 2 11.03 -17.78 -38.93
N GLU A 3 10.32 -18.68 -38.26
CA GLU A 3 8.97 -18.38 -37.77
C GLU A 3 9.09 -17.39 -36.62
N VAL A 4 8.61 -16.18 -36.86
CA VAL A 4 8.41 -15.16 -35.83
C VAL A 4 7.17 -15.57 -35.06
N LEU A 5 7.36 -16.08 -33.84
CA LEU A 5 6.31 -16.22 -32.84
C LEU A 5 5.76 -14.82 -32.54
N GLN A 6 4.61 -14.50 -33.13
CA GLN A 6 3.84 -13.32 -32.75
C GLN A 6 3.28 -13.57 -31.35
N HIS A 7 3.84 -12.89 -30.34
CA HIS A 7 3.25 -12.77 -29.01
C HIS A 7 1.97 -11.93 -29.08
N ALA A 8 0.92 -12.47 -29.70
CA ALA A 8 -0.45 -12.12 -29.37
C ALA A 8 -0.86 -12.96 -28.15
N ASP A 9 -1.73 -12.44 -27.30
CA ASP A 9 -2.33 -13.10 -26.12
C ASP A 9 -1.70 -12.79 -24.74
N PHE A 10 -1.10 -11.62 -24.56
CA PHE A 10 -1.16 -10.94 -23.24
C PHE A 10 -2.15 -9.77 -23.33
N ASN A 11 -3.42 -10.08 -23.52
CA ASN A 11 -4.48 -9.08 -23.41
C ASN A 11 -4.74 -8.83 -21.92
N SER A 12 -3.86 -8.06 -21.27
CA SER A 12 -4.15 -7.44 -19.99
C SER A 12 -5.34 -6.52 -20.23
N THR A 13 -6.49 -6.84 -19.65
CA THR A 13 -7.62 -5.91 -19.66
C THR A 13 -7.17 -4.70 -18.83
N ALA A 14 -6.77 -3.62 -19.52
CA ALA A 14 -6.34 -2.40 -18.88
C ALA A 14 -7.44 -1.94 -17.90
N LEU A 15 -7.05 -1.65 -16.66
CA LEU A 15 -7.97 -1.08 -15.68
C LEU A 15 -8.40 0.31 -16.19
N SER A 16 -9.67 0.48 -16.52
CA SER A 16 -10.26 1.79 -16.79
C SER A 16 -10.02 2.75 -15.62
N THR A 17 -10.00 4.06 -15.85
CA THR A 17 -9.80 5.06 -14.79
C THR A 17 -10.80 4.92 -13.64
N GLU A 18 -12.07 4.61 -13.94
CA GLU A 18 -13.08 4.29 -12.92
C GLU A 18 -12.69 3.05 -12.11
N SER A 19 -12.22 1.99 -12.77
CA SER A 19 -11.80 0.77 -12.09
C SER A 19 -10.55 0.97 -11.23
N GLN A 20 -9.63 1.88 -11.57
CA GLN A 20 -8.49 2.22 -10.70
C GLN A 20 -8.93 2.92 -9.42
N GLN A 21 -9.95 3.78 -9.50
CA GLN A 21 -10.50 4.45 -8.32
C GLN A 21 -11.29 3.49 -7.43
N SER A 22 -11.99 2.50 -8.00
CA SER A 22 -12.84 1.58 -7.23
C SER A 22 -12.16 0.27 -6.82
N THR A 23 -11.08 -0.15 -7.49
CA THR A 23 -10.41 -1.42 -7.20
C THR A 23 -9.64 -1.35 -5.89
N ARG A 24 -9.97 -2.26 -4.97
CA ARG A 24 -9.22 -2.47 -3.73
C ARG A 24 -8.22 -3.60 -3.93
N LEU A 25 -6.95 -3.34 -3.64
CA LEU A 25 -5.88 -4.34 -3.73
C LEU A 25 -5.49 -4.81 -2.32
N GLY A 26 -5.69 -6.10 -2.05
CA GLY A 26 -5.26 -6.72 -0.80
C GLY A 26 -3.76 -6.97 -0.77
N VAL A 27 -3.11 -6.60 0.34
CA VAL A 27 -1.70 -6.84 0.62
C VAL A 27 -1.59 -7.63 1.92
N ALA A 28 -1.16 -8.89 1.81
CA ALA A 28 -0.93 -9.78 2.95
C ALA A 28 0.56 -9.82 3.31
N ILE A 29 0.91 -9.47 4.54
CA ILE A 29 2.30 -9.34 5.00
C ILE A 29 2.60 -10.39 6.08
N VAL A 30 3.72 -11.10 5.95
CA VAL A 30 4.30 -11.89 7.04
C VAL A 30 5.30 -10.99 7.78
N GLY A 31 5.10 -10.80 9.08
CA GLY A 31 5.76 -9.76 9.87
C GLY A 31 5.00 -8.43 9.83
N LEU A 32 3.66 -8.48 9.88
CA LEU A 32 2.78 -7.30 9.77
C LEU A 32 3.04 -6.25 10.86
N GLY A 33 3.40 -6.68 12.07
CA GLY A 33 3.78 -5.82 13.20
C GLY A 33 5.25 -5.40 13.19
N GLY A 34 6.02 -5.78 12.16
CA GLY A 34 7.40 -5.35 11.98
C GLY A 34 7.52 -3.88 11.56
N ALA A 35 8.63 -3.23 11.91
CA ALA A 35 8.86 -1.80 11.67
C ALA A 35 8.59 -1.35 10.22
N VAL A 36 9.02 -2.14 9.22
CA VAL A 36 8.82 -1.81 7.80
C VAL A 36 7.35 -1.92 7.41
N ALA A 37 6.69 -3.02 7.80
CA ALA A 37 5.30 -3.26 7.47
C ALA A 37 4.40 -2.19 8.09
N THR A 38 4.55 -1.92 9.39
CA THR A 38 3.77 -0.88 10.09
C THR A 38 4.00 0.50 9.49
N THR A 39 5.23 0.82 9.06
CA THR A 39 5.54 2.10 8.41
C THR A 39 4.88 2.21 7.04
N ALA A 40 4.89 1.14 6.24
CA ALA A 40 4.23 1.13 4.95
C ALA A 40 2.71 1.30 5.08
N VAL A 41 2.09 0.58 6.02
CA VAL A 41 0.64 0.68 6.30
C VAL A 41 0.29 2.08 6.78
N ALA A 42 1.06 2.63 7.72
CA ALA A 42 0.84 3.98 8.24
C ALA A 42 1.04 5.07 7.18
N GLY A 43 2.04 4.93 6.31
CA GLY A 43 2.26 5.84 5.19
C GLY A 43 1.06 5.89 4.26
N VAL A 44 0.46 4.74 3.93
CA VAL A 44 -0.76 4.70 3.11
C VAL A 44 -1.97 5.27 3.86
N ALA A 45 -2.09 5.03 5.17
CA ALA A 45 -3.14 5.65 5.97
C ALA A 45 -3.01 7.20 5.98
N LEU A 46 -1.79 7.72 6.04
CA LEU A 46 -1.52 9.17 5.98
C LEU A 46 -1.87 9.75 4.60
N LEU A 47 -1.59 9.02 3.51
CA LEU A 47 -2.05 9.39 2.16
C LEU A 47 -3.58 9.45 2.09
N ARG A 48 -4.28 8.45 2.65
CA ARG A 48 -5.76 8.44 2.74
C ARG A 48 -6.30 9.63 3.54
N ALA A 49 -5.62 10.01 4.61
CA ALA A 49 -5.99 11.15 5.45
C ALA A 49 -5.66 12.51 4.82
N GLY A 50 -4.89 12.54 3.71
CA GLY A 50 -4.41 13.79 3.11
C GLY A 50 -3.33 14.50 3.93
N GLU A 51 -2.70 13.78 4.87
CA GLU A 51 -1.67 14.31 5.78
C GLU A 51 -0.25 14.15 5.20
N MET A 52 -0.13 13.51 4.04
CA MET A 52 1.14 13.26 3.37
C MET A 52 0.99 13.28 1.85
N GLU A 53 2.05 13.72 1.19
CA GLU A 53 2.19 13.66 -0.26
C GLU A 53 2.95 12.40 -0.68
N THR A 54 2.92 12.04 -1.96
CA THR A 54 3.57 10.83 -2.48
C THR A 54 5.10 10.96 -2.67
N THR A 55 5.74 11.92 -2.01
CA THR A 55 7.18 12.18 -2.15
C THR A 55 8.00 10.99 -1.65
N GLY A 56 8.97 10.54 -2.46
CA GLY A 56 9.83 9.40 -2.15
C GLY A 56 9.25 8.04 -2.55
N LEU A 57 7.98 7.97 -2.97
CA LEU A 57 7.43 6.75 -3.56
C LEU A 57 7.96 6.57 -5.00
N PRO A 58 8.45 5.38 -5.37
CA PRO A 58 9.16 5.17 -6.64
C PRO A 58 8.27 5.38 -7.88
N LEU A 59 6.95 5.21 -7.73
CA LEU A 59 6.00 5.34 -8.85
C LEU A 59 5.38 6.73 -8.94
N ALA A 60 5.54 7.59 -7.93
CA ALA A 60 4.88 8.90 -7.87
C ALA A 60 5.37 9.89 -8.92
N ASN A 61 6.63 9.75 -9.35
CA ASN A 61 7.26 10.66 -10.32
C ASN A 61 7.39 10.03 -11.72
N LEU A 62 6.74 8.89 -11.96
CA LEU A 62 6.74 8.28 -13.28
C LEU A 62 5.71 8.97 -14.19
N PRO A 63 5.95 9.02 -15.51
CA PRO A 63 4.97 9.50 -16.47
C PRO A 63 3.62 8.80 -16.31
N GLU A 64 2.52 9.55 -16.42
CA GLU A 64 1.16 9.03 -16.27
C GLU A 64 0.89 7.81 -17.17
N ALA A 65 1.39 7.82 -18.40
CA ALA A 65 1.26 6.68 -19.33
C ALA A 65 1.90 5.35 -18.84
N LEU A 66 2.71 5.37 -17.78
CA LEU A 66 3.27 4.17 -17.14
C LEU A 66 2.52 3.77 -15.85
N THR A 67 1.70 4.67 -15.31
CA THR A 67 1.01 4.49 -14.02
C THR A 67 -0.51 4.52 -14.14
N ASP A 68 -1.03 4.88 -15.32
CA ASP A 68 -2.46 5.00 -15.68
C ASP A 68 -3.25 3.70 -15.65
N GLN A 69 -2.69 2.60 -15.16
CA GLN A 69 -3.35 1.30 -14.98
C GLN A 69 -3.06 0.72 -13.59
N LEU A 70 -2.37 1.45 -12.73
CA LEU A 70 -2.02 1.00 -11.39
C LEU A 70 -3.14 1.32 -10.39
N VAL A 71 -3.31 0.44 -9.42
CA VAL A 71 -4.18 0.73 -8.28
C VAL A 71 -3.58 1.88 -7.48
N ARG A 72 -4.43 2.83 -7.10
CA ARG A 72 -4.06 3.95 -6.24
C ARG A 72 -3.47 3.46 -4.91
N TYR A 73 -2.49 4.18 -4.37
CA TYR A 73 -1.88 3.82 -3.08
C TYR A 73 -2.93 3.76 -1.96
N GLU A 74 -3.87 4.70 -1.95
CA GLU A 74 -4.95 4.83 -0.98
C GLU A 74 -5.93 3.64 -1.00
N ASN A 75 -5.95 2.88 -2.11
CA ASN A 75 -6.80 1.71 -2.29
C ASN A 75 -6.14 0.39 -1.86
N LEU A 76 -4.90 0.45 -1.36
CA LEU A 76 -4.24 -0.71 -0.74
C LEU A 76 -4.89 -1.04 0.60
N VAL A 77 -5.23 -2.31 0.78
CA VAL A 77 -5.86 -2.86 2.00
C VAL A 77 -4.93 -3.88 2.60
N PHE A 78 -4.59 -3.73 3.88
CA PHE A 78 -3.54 -4.52 4.52
C PHE A 78 -4.10 -5.55 5.51
N GLY A 79 -3.39 -6.66 5.62
CA GLY A 79 -3.58 -7.68 6.64
C GLY A 79 -2.39 -8.64 6.64
N GLY A 80 -2.45 -9.70 7.44
CA GLY A 80 -1.42 -10.73 7.48
C GLY A 80 -1.11 -11.20 8.88
N TRP A 81 0.13 -11.63 9.09
CA TRP A 81 0.54 -12.36 10.29
C TRP A 81 1.74 -11.72 10.95
N ASP A 82 1.83 -11.87 12.26
CA ASP A 82 3.00 -11.55 13.07
C ASP A 82 3.06 -12.53 14.24
N LEU A 83 4.23 -12.67 14.87
CA LEU A 83 4.36 -13.44 16.11
C LEU A 83 3.80 -12.66 17.31
N SER A 84 3.86 -11.33 17.26
CA SER A 84 3.22 -10.49 18.26
C SER A 84 1.72 -10.34 17.97
N PRO A 85 0.83 -10.40 18.98
CA PRO A 85 -0.60 -10.13 18.81
C PRO A 85 -0.95 -8.63 18.82
N ASP A 86 0.04 -7.74 18.94
CA ASP A 86 -0.18 -6.30 19.03
C ASP A 86 -0.88 -5.74 17.77
N ASP A 87 -1.77 -4.77 17.96
CA ASP A 87 -2.28 -3.97 16.84
C ASP A 87 -1.17 -3.09 16.23
N LEU A 88 -1.41 -2.59 15.02
CA LEU A 88 -0.37 -1.85 14.29
C LEU A 88 -0.05 -0.48 14.91
N ALA A 89 -0.94 0.09 15.72
CA ALA A 89 -0.65 1.34 16.43
C ALA A 89 0.34 1.09 17.58
N ALA A 90 0.15 0.02 18.34
CA ALA A 90 1.07 -0.45 19.36
C ALA A 90 2.45 -0.80 18.76
N ALA A 91 2.46 -1.55 17.66
CA ALA A 91 3.70 -1.88 16.96
C ALA A 91 4.41 -0.63 16.41
N ALA A 92 3.68 0.30 15.77
CA ALA A 92 4.26 1.55 15.26
C ALA A 92 4.84 2.44 16.38
N ARG A 93 4.16 2.54 17.54
CA ARG A 93 4.68 3.21 18.73
C ARG A 93 5.98 2.58 19.21
N HIS A 94 6.06 1.26 19.21
CA HIS A 94 7.24 0.54 19.67
C HIS A 94 8.46 0.82 18.77
N HIS A 95 8.28 0.76 17.46
CA HIS A 95 9.38 0.92 16.49
C HIS A 95 9.86 2.36 16.29
N CYS A 96 9.08 3.36 16.73
CA CYS A 96 9.46 4.78 16.71
C CYS A 96 9.91 5.32 15.33
N VAL A 97 9.36 4.78 14.23
CA VAL A 97 9.70 5.23 12.86
C VAL A 97 8.95 6.52 12.49
N LEU A 98 7.68 6.62 12.89
CA LEU A 98 6.82 7.77 12.60
C LEU A 98 7.03 8.87 13.64
N GLU A 99 6.89 10.12 13.20
CA GLU A 99 6.78 11.24 14.12
C GLU A 99 5.48 11.16 14.93
N ARG A 100 5.47 11.74 16.13
CA ARG A 100 4.32 11.65 17.05
C ARG A 100 3.01 12.19 16.44
N HIS A 101 3.08 13.26 15.66
CA HIS A 101 1.89 13.84 15.02
C HIS A 101 1.37 12.97 13.87
N GLN A 102 2.28 12.39 13.07
CA GLN A 102 1.92 11.43 12.02
C GLN A 102 1.20 10.22 12.61
N LEU A 103 1.77 9.64 13.68
CA LEU A 103 1.15 8.50 14.33
C LEU A 103 -0.22 8.83 14.93
N ALA A 104 -0.35 9.99 15.58
CA ALA A 104 -1.64 10.44 16.13
C ALA A 104 -2.71 10.62 15.03
N ALA A 105 -2.33 11.07 13.83
CA ALA A 105 -3.26 11.28 12.73
C ALA A 105 -3.88 9.97 12.20
N VAL A 106 -3.17 8.83 12.31
CA VAL A 106 -3.62 7.53 11.77
C VAL A 106 -3.82 6.45 12.84
N GLU A 107 -3.77 6.83 14.12
CA GLU A 107 -3.82 5.87 15.23
C GLU A 107 -5.08 5.01 15.20
N ALA A 108 -6.25 5.60 14.93
CA ALA A 108 -7.52 4.88 14.88
C ALA A 108 -7.54 3.82 13.77
N GLU A 109 -6.95 4.12 12.61
CA GLU A 109 -6.88 3.19 11.48
C GLU A 109 -5.91 2.04 11.78
N LEU A 110 -4.73 2.35 12.32
CA LEU A 110 -3.74 1.33 12.68
C LEU A 110 -4.21 0.42 13.83
N SER A 111 -4.93 0.97 14.81
CA SER A 111 -5.48 0.19 15.94
C SER A 111 -6.57 -0.80 15.52
N ALA A 112 -7.19 -0.57 14.35
CA ALA A 112 -8.21 -1.47 13.81
C ALA A 112 -7.63 -2.70 13.09
N ILE A 113 -6.30 -2.76 12.92
CA ILE A 113 -5.62 -3.84 12.22
C ILE A 113 -4.82 -4.67 13.24
N GLN A 114 -5.23 -5.92 13.38
CA GLN A 114 -4.52 -6.93 14.16
C GLN A 114 -4.04 -8.05 13.24
N PRO A 115 -2.88 -8.68 13.54
CA PRO A 115 -2.47 -9.91 12.89
C PRO A 115 -3.53 -11.02 13.01
N TRP A 116 -3.64 -11.87 11.98
CA TRP A 116 -4.60 -12.98 11.89
C TRP A 116 -4.22 -14.20 12.75
#